data_AF-A0A7C0XUR3-F1
#
_entry.id   AF-A0A7C0XUR3-F1
#
_cell.length_a   1.000
_cell.length_b   1.000
_cell.length_c   1.000
_cell.angle_alpha   90.00
_cell.angle_beta   90.00
_cell.angle_gamma   90.00
#
_symmetry.space_group_name_H-M   'P 1'
#
loop_
_entity.id
_entity.type
_entity.pdbx_description
1 polymer ?
#
loop_
_entity_poly.entity_id
_entity_poly.type
_entity_poly.pdbx_seq_one_letter_code
_entity_poly.pdbx_strand_id
1 'polypeptide(L)'
;MNNELGPEKVYARALDPIHIGAGGYRLGRVDNTIVRDPATDVPRIPGTSIAGVVRAFYTVYLMENDDKCKSMSNEEKKECAEEKVVEMFGGKPESSETKKGILRFYDGQIVFFPVSSIQGTVWITTKELVEYWFGEIKDKNGEKIKIPNEIGNEAYAIKGINTDKPLNLGWLLLKVEKAENGKEAVLPSEIDKWVKRIVLVSEKLFS
;
A
#
# COMPACT_ATOMS: atom_id res chain seq x y z
N MET A 1 -32.28 -5.01 2.79
CA MET A 1 -31.08 -4.22 2.45
C MET A 1 -29.93 -4.86 3.21
N ASN A 2 -29.13 -5.67 2.52
CA ASN A 2 -28.01 -6.39 3.13
C ASN A 2 -27.02 -5.37 3.69
N ASN A 3 -26.43 -5.65 4.84
CA ASN A 3 -25.24 -4.94 5.31
C ASN A 3 -24.16 -5.07 4.24
N GLU A 4 -24.06 -4.08 3.36
CA GLU A 4 -23.07 -4.02 2.31
C GLU A 4 -21.70 -3.93 2.98
N LEU A 5 -20.84 -4.91 2.71
CA LEU A 5 -19.43 -4.87 3.09
C LEU A 5 -18.82 -3.62 2.45
N GLY A 6 -18.61 -2.59 3.26
CA GLY A 6 -17.93 -1.37 2.83
C GLY A 6 -16.45 -1.64 2.53
N PRO A 7 -15.80 -0.80 1.73
CA PRO A 7 -14.37 -0.92 1.48
C PRO A 7 -13.59 -0.70 2.79
N GLU A 8 -12.68 -1.63 3.10
CA GLU A 8 -11.75 -1.50 4.22
C GLU A 8 -10.38 -1.06 3.70
N LYS A 9 -9.76 -0.08 4.38
CA LYS A 9 -8.40 0.39 4.07
C LYS A 9 -7.40 -0.46 4.85
N VAL A 10 -6.53 -1.15 4.12
CA VAL A 10 -5.45 -1.96 4.69
C VAL A 10 -4.11 -1.36 4.29
N TYR A 11 -3.21 -1.24 5.26
CA TYR A 11 -1.84 -0.77 5.05
C TYR A 11 -0.89 -1.95 5.23
N ALA A 12 0.13 -2.01 4.37
CA ALA A 12 1.20 -2.99 4.47
C ALA A 12 2.55 -2.29 4.34
N ARG A 13 3.54 -2.81 5.06
CA ARG A 13 4.94 -2.37 4.95
C ARG A 13 5.74 -3.46 4.25
N ALA A 14 6.41 -3.10 3.17
CA ALA A 14 7.43 -3.95 2.57
C ALA A 14 8.59 -4.12 3.56
N LEU A 15 8.84 -5.36 4.01
CA LEU A 15 10.01 -5.69 4.82
C LEU A 15 11.23 -5.93 3.94
N ASP A 16 10.99 -6.55 2.77
CA ASP A 16 11.98 -6.85 1.74
C ASP A 16 11.61 -6.13 0.43
N PRO A 17 12.57 -5.94 -0.49
CA PRO A 17 12.26 -5.42 -1.82
C PRO A 17 11.21 -6.26 -2.54
N ILE A 18 10.18 -5.60 -3.08
CA ILE A 18 9.07 -6.25 -3.79
C ILE A 18 9.26 -6.05 -5.30
N HIS A 19 9.17 -7.14 -6.06
CA HIS A 19 9.18 -7.11 -7.52
C HIS A 19 7.87 -7.66 -8.07
N ILE A 20 7.08 -6.81 -8.71
CA ILE A 20 5.86 -7.20 -9.42
C ILE A 20 6.07 -6.94 -10.90
N GLY A 21 6.35 -7.99 -11.66
CA GLY A 21 6.65 -7.88 -13.08
C GLY A 21 5.46 -7.35 -13.89
N ALA A 22 5.70 -6.38 -14.76
CA ALA A 22 4.69 -5.85 -15.68
C ALA A 22 4.42 -6.77 -16.89
N GLY A 23 5.28 -7.78 -17.10
CA GLY A 23 5.29 -8.59 -18.30
C GLY A 23 5.88 -7.81 -19.48
N GLY A 24 6.77 -8.46 -20.24
CA GLY A 24 7.44 -7.86 -21.40
C GLY A 24 8.83 -7.29 -21.09
N TYR A 25 9.63 -7.18 -22.15
CA TYR A 25 11.01 -6.69 -22.11
C TYR A 25 11.06 -5.26 -22.64
N ARG A 26 11.59 -4.31 -21.87
CA ARG A 26 11.91 -2.97 -22.38
C ARG A 26 13.39 -2.91 -22.75
N LEU A 27 13.68 -3.05 -24.04
CA LEU A 27 15.05 -3.00 -24.57
C LEU A 27 15.72 -1.67 -24.20
N GLY A 28 16.86 -1.74 -23.48
CA GLY A 28 17.76 -0.60 -23.27
C GLY A 28 17.64 0.17 -21.94
N ARG A 29 16.82 -0.26 -20.96
CA ARG A 29 16.81 0.36 -19.61
C ARG A 29 16.83 -0.66 -18.47
N VAL A 30 15.77 -1.47 -18.37
CA VAL A 30 15.61 -2.50 -17.34
C VAL A 30 14.88 -3.66 -17.99
N ASP A 31 15.47 -4.85 -17.92
CA ASP A 31 14.97 -6.07 -18.58
C ASP A 31 13.60 -6.47 -18.04
N ASN A 32 13.45 -6.51 -16.72
CA ASN A 32 12.21 -6.85 -16.03
C ASN A 32 11.68 -5.62 -15.29
N THR A 33 10.75 -4.90 -15.90
CA THR A 33 10.14 -3.72 -15.28
C THR A 33 9.05 -4.09 -14.29
N ILE A 34 8.90 -3.27 -13.25
CA ILE A 34 7.78 -3.37 -12.31
C ILE A 34 6.51 -2.75 -12.87
N VAL A 35 5.34 -3.21 -12.41
CA VAL A 35 4.04 -2.62 -12.74
C VAL A 35 3.96 -1.18 -12.25
N ARG A 36 3.43 -0.31 -13.11
CA ARG A 36 3.17 1.11 -12.84
C ARG A 36 1.74 1.48 -13.21
N ASP A 37 1.23 2.52 -12.62
CA ASP A 37 -0.02 3.15 -13.06
C ASP A 37 0.20 3.82 -14.42
N PRO A 38 -0.63 3.56 -15.44
CA PRO A 38 -0.43 4.12 -16.77
C PRO A 38 -0.65 5.64 -16.84
N ALA A 39 -1.39 6.23 -15.89
CA ALA A 39 -1.67 7.66 -15.87
C ALA A 39 -0.60 8.46 -15.13
N THR A 40 0.00 7.89 -14.08
CA THR A 40 0.96 8.61 -13.22
C THR A 40 2.39 8.08 -13.27
N ASP A 41 2.62 6.93 -13.92
CA ASP A 41 3.87 6.15 -13.91
C ASP A 41 4.36 5.75 -12.50
N VAL A 42 3.55 5.94 -11.46
CA VAL A 42 3.89 5.55 -10.08
C VAL A 42 3.80 4.02 -9.95
N PRO A 43 4.77 3.35 -9.30
CA PRO A 43 4.68 1.91 -9.05
C PRO A 43 3.43 1.55 -8.25
N ARG A 44 2.75 0.48 -8.64
CA ARG A 44 1.55 -0.03 -7.98
C ARG A 44 1.57 -1.55 -7.89
N ILE A 45 0.79 -2.09 -6.95
CA ILE A 45 0.56 -3.51 -6.78
C ILE A 45 -0.83 -3.83 -7.33
N PRO A 46 -1.00 -4.58 -8.44
CA PRO A 46 -2.33 -4.91 -8.93
C PRO A 46 -3.17 -5.66 -7.89
N GLY A 47 -4.44 -5.29 -7.77
CA GLY A 47 -5.40 -5.95 -6.88
C GLY A 47 -5.54 -7.44 -7.19
N THR A 48 -5.38 -7.82 -8.46
CA THR A 48 -5.33 -9.22 -8.91
C THR A 48 -4.11 -9.97 -8.37
N SER A 49 -2.95 -9.31 -8.26
CA SER A 49 -1.75 -9.89 -7.67
C SER A 49 -1.91 -10.09 -6.17
N ILE A 50 -2.49 -9.10 -5.46
CA ILE A 50 -2.82 -9.23 -4.03
C ILE A 50 -3.82 -10.37 -3.83
N ALA A 51 -4.91 -10.39 -4.61
CA ALA A 51 -5.92 -11.43 -4.53
C ALA A 51 -5.33 -12.83 -4.75
N GLY A 52 -4.43 -13.00 -5.72
CA GLY A 52 -3.77 -14.27 -5.99
C GLY A 52 -2.92 -14.78 -4.82
N VAL A 53 -2.11 -13.91 -4.23
CA VAL A 53 -1.26 -14.27 -3.07
C VAL A 53 -2.11 -14.57 -1.84
N VAL A 54 -3.11 -13.74 -1.55
CA VAL A 54 -4.01 -13.94 -0.40
C VAL A 54 -4.84 -15.22 -0.58
N ARG A 55 -5.33 -15.50 -1.79
CA ARG A 55 -6.05 -16.75 -2.12
C ARG A 55 -5.18 -17.97 -1.83
N ALA A 56 -3.93 -17.97 -2.31
CA ALA A 56 -3.00 -19.07 -2.12
C ALA A 56 -2.70 -19.29 -0.63
N PHE A 57 -2.40 -18.21 0.10
CA PHE A 57 -2.16 -18.27 1.54
C PHE A 57 -3.38 -18.77 2.31
N TYR A 58 -4.57 -18.27 2.00
CA TYR A 58 -5.81 -18.68 2.65
C TYR A 58 -6.13 -20.17 2.41
N THR A 59 -5.81 -20.67 1.21
CA THR A 59 -5.93 -22.10 0.90
C THR A 59 -5.06 -22.95 1.84
N VAL A 60 -3.78 -22.59 1.98
CA VAL A 60 -2.85 -23.28 2.90
C VAL A 60 -3.31 -23.15 4.35
N TYR A 61 -3.77 -21.96 4.74
CA TYR A 61 -4.29 -21.73 6.09
C TYR A 61 -5.45 -22.68 6.42
N LEU A 62 -6.41 -22.85 5.50
CA LEU A 62 -7.54 -23.77 5.68
C LEU A 62 -7.08 -25.24 5.75
N MET A 63 -6.11 -25.64 4.93
CA MET A 63 -5.58 -27.01 4.96
C MET A 63 -4.99 -27.39 6.33
N GLU A 64 -4.43 -26.42 7.06
CA GLU A 64 -3.74 -26.64 8.33
C GLU A 64 -4.56 -26.34 9.59
N ASN A 65 -5.59 -25.49 9.48
CA ASN A 65 -6.35 -24.95 10.62
C ASN A 65 -7.84 -25.28 10.59
N ASP A 66 -8.39 -25.75 9.48
CA ASP A 66 -9.80 -26.16 9.43
C ASP A 66 -9.97 -27.61 9.88
N ASP A 67 -10.79 -27.87 10.90
CA ASP A 67 -10.96 -29.22 11.47
C ASP A 67 -11.42 -30.25 10.43
N LYS A 68 -12.29 -29.85 9.49
CA LYS A 68 -12.78 -30.72 8.40
C LYS A 68 -11.64 -31.02 7.43
N CYS A 69 -10.94 -30.00 6.92
CA CYS A 69 -9.91 -30.23 5.90
C CYS A 69 -8.67 -30.91 6.49
N LYS A 70 -8.20 -30.50 7.67
CA LYS A 70 -6.96 -30.98 8.31
C LYS A 70 -6.93 -32.49 8.55
N SER A 71 -8.07 -33.12 8.76
CA SER A 71 -8.20 -34.56 9.05
C SER A 71 -8.11 -35.46 7.81
N MET A 72 -8.07 -34.89 6.60
CA MET A 72 -8.06 -35.62 5.33
C MET A 72 -6.62 -35.87 4.79
N SER A 73 -6.48 -36.64 3.71
CA SER A 73 -5.21 -36.80 2.99
C SER A 73 -4.77 -35.49 2.31
N ASN A 74 -3.53 -35.39 1.81
CA ASN A 74 -3.01 -34.13 1.26
C ASN A 74 -3.75 -33.66 0.00
N GLU A 75 -4.15 -34.58 -0.87
CA GLU A 75 -4.93 -34.28 -2.06
C GLU A 75 -6.34 -33.80 -1.69
N GLU A 76 -7.01 -34.51 -0.77
CA GLU A 76 -8.36 -34.18 -0.29
C GLU A 76 -8.39 -32.89 0.55
N LYS A 77 -7.33 -32.60 1.31
CA LYS A 77 -7.14 -31.33 2.04
C LYS A 77 -7.28 -30.13 1.12
N LYS A 78 -6.62 -30.19 -0.02
CA LYS A 78 -6.59 -29.10 -0.99
C LYS A 78 -7.96 -28.91 -1.63
N GLU A 79 -8.64 -29.99 -1.97
CA GLU A 79 -9.99 -29.95 -2.53
C GLU A 79 -10.99 -29.36 -1.52
N CYS A 80 -10.97 -29.83 -0.27
CA CYS A 80 -11.77 -29.29 0.82
C CYS A 80 -11.53 -27.79 1.06
N ALA A 81 -10.27 -27.34 1.00
CA ALA A 81 -9.94 -25.92 1.15
C ALA A 81 -10.44 -25.10 -0.05
N GLU A 82 -10.28 -25.60 -1.28
CA GLU A 82 -10.71 -24.91 -2.50
C GLU A 82 -12.23 -24.70 -2.55
N GLU A 83 -13.05 -25.64 -2.04
CA GLU A 83 -14.50 -25.46 -1.91
C GLU A 83 -14.84 -24.16 -1.14
N LYS A 84 -14.13 -23.88 -0.06
CA LYS A 84 -14.33 -22.68 0.77
C LYS A 84 -13.71 -21.43 0.14
N VAL A 85 -12.58 -21.57 -0.55
CA VAL A 85 -11.89 -20.47 -1.23
C VAL A 85 -12.73 -19.92 -2.38
N VAL A 86 -13.46 -20.76 -3.10
CA VAL A 86 -14.31 -20.36 -4.23
C VAL A 86 -15.42 -19.39 -3.81
N GLU A 87 -15.96 -19.51 -2.60
CA GLU A 87 -16.93 -18.54 -2.08
C GLU A 87 -16.33 -17.15 -1.92
N MET A 88 -15.09 -17.07 -1.42
CA MET A 88 -14.41 -15.82 -1.12
C MET A 88 -13.84 -15.14 -2.38
N PHE A 89 -13.16 -15.91 -3.22
CA PHE A 89 -12.34 -15.42 -4.35
C PHE A 89 -12.93 -15.72 -5.73
N GLY A 90 -13.98 -16.56 -5.80
CA GLY A 90 -14.61 -16.98 -7.04
C GLY A 90 -14.04 -18.29 -7.62
N GLY A 91 -14.83 -18.87 -8.53
CA GLY A 91 -14.52 -20.10 -9.25
C GLY A 91 -13.31 -19.96 -10.18
N LYS A 92 -12.72 -21.09 -10.57
CA LYS A 92 -11.69 -21.10 -11.62
C LYS A 92 -12.38 -20.95 -12.99
N PRO A 93 -11.71 -20.37 -14.00
CA PRO A 93 -12.30 -20.23 -15.33
C PRO A 93 -12.76 -21.57 -15.94
N GLU A 94 -12.10 -22.67 -15.55
CA GLU A 94 -12.35 -24.03 -16.05
C GLU A 94 -13.34 -24.85 -15.21
N SER A 95 -13.90 -24.28 -14.12
CA SER A 95 -14.90 -24.99 -13.31
C SER A 95 -16.31 -24.83 -13.89
N SER A 96 -17.10 -25.90 -13.86
CA SER A 96 -18.48 -25.97 -14.39
C SER A 96 -19.45 -24.96 -13.77
N GLU A 97 -19.14 -24.41 -12.60
CA GLU A 97 -19.89 -23.35 -11.94
C GLU A 97 -19.03 -22.09 -11.77
N THR A 98 -19.28 -21.07 -12.59
CA THR A 98 -18.64 -19.76 -12.45
C THR A 98 -19.32 -18.96 -11.34
N LYS A 99 -18.87 -19.13 -10.09
CA LYS A 99 -19.28 -18.30 -8.96
C LYS A 99 -18.39 -17.05 -8.86
N LYS A 100 -19.01 -15.87 -8.71
CA LYS A 100 -18.29 -14.63 -8.39
C LYS A 100 -17.92 -14.64 -6.91
N GLY A 101 -16.65 -14.34 -6.60
CA GLY A 101 -16.20 -14.20 -5.22
C GLY A 101 -16.84 -13.00 -4.52
N ILE A 102 -17.02 -13.09 -3.20
CA ILE A 102 -17.56 -11.97 -2.40
C ILE A 102 -16.54 -10.86 -2.16
N LEU A 103 -15.23 -11.18 -2.21
CA LEU A 103 -14.18 -10.20 -1.96
C LEU A 103 -13.79 -9.45 -3.24
N ARG A 104 -13.55 -8.14 -3.10
CA ARG A 104 -13.00 -7.30 -4.16
C ARG A 104 -11.71 -6.66 -3.67
N PHE A 105 -10.63 -6.88 -4.43
CA PHE A 105 -9.33 -6.30 -4.16
C PHE A 105 -9.09 -5.10 -5.08
N TYR A 106 -8.71 -3.98 -4.48
CA TYR A 106 -8.24 -2.80 -5.20
C TYR A 106 -6.72 -2.84 -5.33
N ASP A 107 -6.18 -2.02 -6.23
CA ASP A 107 -4.73 -1.94 -6.40
C ASP A 107 -4.07 -1.32 -5.16
N GLY A 108 -2.94 -1.88 -4.75
CA GLY A 108 -2.09 -1.31 -3.71
C GLY A 108 -1.34 -0.09 -4.23
N GLN A 109 -1.55 1.04 -3.58
CA GLN A 109 -0.88 2.30 -3.86
C GLN A 109 0.27 2.53 -2.87
N ILE A 110 1.38 3.09 -3.34
CA ILE A 110 2.48 3.52 -2.46
C ILE A 110 2.03 4.78 -1.73
N VAL A 111 1.89 4.68 -0.42
CA VAL A 111 1.56 5.83 0.45
C VAL A 111 2.83 6.52 0.94
N PHE A 112 3.83 5.76 1.38
CA PHE A 112 5.12 6.29 1.82
C PHE A 112 6.25 5.62 1.06
N PHE A 113 7.10 6.41 0.42
CA PHE A 113 8.29 5.91 -0.26
C PHE A 113 9.56 6.32 0.50
N PRO A 114 10.48 5.39 0.81
CA PRO A 114 11.70 5.73 1.54
C PRO A 114 12.76 6.31 0.59
N VAL A 115 13.31 7.47 0.94
CA VAL A 115 14.40 8.12 0.22
C VAL A 115 15.55 8.42 1.18
N SER A 116 16.78 8.13 0.75
CA SER A 116 17.98 8.49 1.50
C SER A 116 18.25 9.99 1.39
N SER A 117 18.55 10.64 2.51
CA SER A 117 18.87 12.06 2.60
C SER A 117 20.00 12.35 3.60
N ILE A 118 20.48 13.59 3.64
CA ILE A 118 21.43 14.10 4.63
C ILE A 118 20.89 14.07 6.06
N GLN A 119 19.57 14.01 6.22
CA GLN A 119 18.91 13.85 7.52
C GLN A 119 18.56 12.39 7.83
N GLY A 120 19.11 11.43 7.07
CA GLY A 120 18.81 10.00 7.14
C GLY A 120 17.68 9.58 6.21
N THR A 121 17.09 8.40 6.43
CA THR A 121 15.93 7.95 5.67
C THR A 121 14.73 8.85 5.94
N VAL A 122 14.14 9.37 4.88
CA VAL A 122 12.94 10.21 4.89
C VAL A 122 11.87 9.53 4.07
N TRP A 123 10.66 9.47 4.62
CA TRP A 123 9.49 8.93 3.96
C TRP A 123 8.77 10.06 3.22
N ILE A 124 8.75 9.98 1.90
CA ILE A 124 8.07 10.95 1.04
C ILE A 124 6.64 10.49 0.77
N THR A 125 5.72 11.45 0.73
CA THR A 125 4.33 11.26 0.29
C THR A 125 3.79 12.58 -0.27
N THR A 126 2.57 12.57 -0.79
CA THR A 126 1.86 13.75 -1.28
C THR A 126 0.72 14.11 -0.33
N LYS A 127 0.20 15.33 -0.45
CA LYS A 127 -0.93 15.81 0.36
C LYS A 127 -2.16 14.92 0.16
N GLU A 128 -2.48 14.67 -1.10
CA GLU A 128 -3.66 13.94 -1.56
C GLU A 128 -3.68 12.51 -1.01
N LEU A 129 -2.52 11.85 -1.02
CA LEU A 129 -2.32 10.53 -0.42
C LEU A 129 -2.62 10.54 1.09
N VAL A 130 -2.04 11.48 1.83
CA VAL A 130 -2.23 11.53 3.29
C VAL A 130 -3.67 11.89 3.65
N GLU A 131 -4.31 12.80 2.91
CA GLU A 131 -5.71 13.14 3.12
C GLU A 131 -6.64 11.95 2.84
N TYR A 132 -6.43 11.25 1.72
CA TYR A 132 -7.23 10.08 1.37
C TYR A 132 -7.05 8.94 2.38
N TRP A 133 -5.80 8.64 2.75
CA TRP A 133 -5.50 7.49 3.59
C TRP A 133 -5.68 7.74 5.08
N PHE A 134 -5.40 8.94 5.59
CA PHE A 134 -5.35 9.23 7.03
C PHE A 134 -6.31 10.34 7.49
N GLY A 135 -6.96 11.06 6.57
CA GLY A 135 -7.76 12.24 6.88
C GLY A 135 -9.06 12.01 7.66
N GLU A 136 -9.51 10.77 7.81
CA GLU A 136 -10.74 10.40 8.53
C GLU A 136 -10.51 9.40 9.68
N ILE A 137 -9.26 9.04 9.93
CA ILE A 137 -8.92 8.04 10.96
C ILE A 137 -9.12 8.64 12.35
N LYS A 138 -9.84 7.90 13.20
CA LYS A 138 -10.08 8.23 14.61
C LYS A 138 -9.26 7.30 15.53
N ASP A 139 -7.95 7.27 15.36
CA ASP A 139 -7.05 6.57 16.28
C ASP A 139 -6.68 7.50 17.44
N LYS A 140 -7.07 7.16 18.67
CA LYS A 140 -6.78 7.98 19.86
C LYS A 140 -5.30 7.91 20.26
N ASN A 141 -4.59 6.87 19.85
CA ASN A 141 -3.18 6.63 20.17
C ASN A 141 -2.24 7.01 19.02
N GLY A 142 -2.80 7.46 17.89
CA GLY A 142 -2.03 7.90 16.73
C GLY A 142 -1.41 9.28 16.95
N GLU A 143 -0.37 9.58 16.16
CA GLU A 143 0.28 10.88 16.19
C GLU A 143 -0.53 11.89 15.36
N LYS A 144 -0.77 13.07 15.92
CA LYS A 144 -1.41 14.16 15.18
C LYS A 144 -0.42 14.79 14.22
N ILE A 145 -0.76 14.76 12.94
CA ILE A 145 0.01 15.40 11.88
C ILE A 145 -0.81 16.54 11.26
N LYS A 146 -0.11 17.56 10.79
CA LYS A 146 -0.72 18.68 10.06
C LYS A 146 -0.46 18.52 8.58
N ILE A 147 -1.51 18.68 7.79
CA ILE A 147 -1.45 18.67 6.33
C ILE A 147 -1.65 20.11 5.86
N PRO A 148 -0.69 20.71 5.13
CA PRO A 148 -0.81 22.08 4.67
C PRO A 148 -1.93 22.22 3.63
N ASN A 149 -2.62 23.36 3.62
CA ASN A 149 -3.70 23.64 2.66
C ASN A 149 -3.17 23.74 1.22
N GLU A 150 -1.97 24.26 1.04
CA GLU A 150 -1.33 24.43 -0.27
C GLU A 150 0.08 23.83 -0.21
N ILE A 151 0.52 23.22 -1.33
CA ILE A 151 1.86 22.67 -1.49
C ILE A 151 2.53 23.34 -2.68
N GLY A 152 3.65 24.01 -2.40
CA GLY A 152 4.56 24.60 -3.37
C GLY A 152 5.62 23.61 -3.86
N ASN A 153 6.80 24.14 -4.22
CA ASN A 153 7.94 23.34 -4.69
C ASN A 153 8.88 22.91 -3.54
N GLU A 154 8.55 23.31 -2.32
CA GLU A 154 9.25 22.99 -1.09
C GLU A 154 8.88 21.61 -0.55
N ALA A 155 9.72 21.08 0.34
CA ALA A 155 9.40 19.92 1.14
C ALA A 155 8.74 20.35 2.45
N TYR A 156 7.53 19.90 2.72
CA TYR A 156 6.81 20.23 3.96
C TYR A 156 7.03 19.16 5.01
N ALA A 157 7.82 19.47 6.03
CA ALA A 157 8.05 18.63 7.19
C ALA A 157 6.78 18.47 8.01
N ILE A 158 6.25 17.24 8.06
CA ILE A 158 5.12 16.89 8.93
C ILE A 158 5.55 16.04 10.13
N LYS A 159 6.76 15.45 10.09
CA LYS A 159 7.30 14.67 11.20
C LYS A 159 8.83 14.57 11.17
N GLY A 160 9.49 14.83 12.29
CA GLY A 160 10.87 14.40 12.57
C GLY A 160 11.98 14.93 11.65
N ILE A 161 11.72 16.02 10.92
CA ILE A 161 12.68 16.67 10.01
C ILE A 161 13.13 18.00 10.62
N ASN A 162 14.42 18.30 10.53
CA ASN A 162 14.95 19.61 10.87
C ASN A 162 14.72 20.58 9.70
N THR A 163 13.99 21.66 9.97
CA THR A 163 13.61 22.70 9.00
C THR A 163 14.69 23.74 8.74
N ASP A 164 15.71 23.84 9.59
CA ASP A 164 16.80 24.82 9.47
C ASP A 164 17.82 24.43 8.38
N LYS A 165 17.72 23.21 7.86
CA LYS A 165 18.61 22.67 6.82
C LYS A 165 17.80 22.27 5.60
N PRO A 166 18.36 22.42 4.38
CA PRO A 166 17.73 21.88 3.19
C PRO A 166 17.63 20.35 3.29
N LEU A 167 16.80 19.76 2.44
CA LEU A 167 16.64 18.32 2.34
C LEU A 167 16.95 17.87 0.92
N ASN A 168 17.84 16.89 0.76
CA ASN A 168 18.06 16.25 -0.53
C ASN A 168 17.15 15.02 -0.68
N LEU A 169 16.50 14.90 -1.83
CA LEU A 169 15.73 13.75 -2.25
C LEU A 169 16.35 13.25 -3.56
N GLY A 170 17.32 12.33 -3.45
CA GLY A 170 18.18 11.97 -4.57
C GLY A 170 19.02 13.16 -5.03
N TRP A 171 18.83 13.60 -6.27
CA TRP A 171 19.51 14.76 -6.87
C TRP A 171 18.80 16.09 -6.61
N LEU A 172 17.56 16.08 -6.13
CA LEU A 172 16.81 17.29 -5.81
C LEU A 172 17.22 17.82 -4.44
N LEU A 173 17.53 19.11 -4.34
CA LEU A 173 17.74 19.80 -3.08
C LEU A 173 16.59 20.78 -2.84
N LEU A 174 15.81 20.52 -1.79
CA LEU A 174 14.59 21.27 -1.49
C LEU A 174 14.77 22.09 -0.21
N LYS A 175 14.22 23.30 -0.21
CA LYS A 175 13.97 24.04 1.03
C LYS A 175 12.91 23.28 1.82
N VAL A 176 13.10 23.22 3.14
CA VAL A 176 12.14 22.58 4.04
C VAL A 176 11.29 23.64 4.72
N GLU A 177 9.98 23.45 4.69
CA GLU A 177 9.01 24.26 5.42
C GLU A 177 8.26 23.41 6.43
N LYS A 178 7.75 24.03 7.49
CA LYS A 178 6.96 23.33 8.48
C LYS A 178 5.49 23.37 8.09
N ALA A 179 4.79 22.24 8.20
CA ALA A 179 3.36 22.20 7.97
C ALA A 179 2.61 22.81 9.17
N GLU A 180 2.44 24.14 9.19
CA GLU A 180 1.79 24.84 10.31
C GLU A 180 0.30 25.12 10.07
N ASN A 181 -0.09 25.32 8.82
CA ASN A 181 -1.42 25.76 8.39
C ASN A 181 -2.17 24.69 7.60
N GLY A 182 -3.14 24.00 8.21
CA GLY A 182 -4.10 23.19 7.45
C GLY A 182 -4.79 22.10 8.27
N LYS A 183 -5.29 21.07 7.59
CA LYS A 183 -6.13 20.02 8.17
C LYS A 183 -5.32 19.13 9.12
N GLU A 184 -5.89 18.82 10.28
CA GLU A 184 -5.34 17.80 11.17
C GLU A 184 -5.74 16.40 10.67
N ALA A 185 -4.76 15.50 10.62
CA ALA A 185 -4.96 14.09 10.39
C ALA A 185 -4.25 13.28 11.47
N VAL A 186 -4.61 12.01 11.59
CA VAL A 186 -4.01 11.11 12.57
C VAL A 186 -3.20 10.06 11.83
N LEU A 187 -1.89 10.03 12.09
CA LEU A 187 -1.03 8.94 11.67
C LEU A 187 -1.25 7.74 12.60
N PRO A 188 -1.72 6.58 12.10
CA PRO A 188 -1.98 5.40 12.92
C PRO A 188 -0.76 4.98 13.74
N SER A 189 -1.00 4.53 14.97
CA SER A 189 0.07 4.17 15.92
C SER A 189 1.01 3.07 15.36
N GLU A 190 0.49 2.16 14.53
CA GLU A 190 1.23 1.08 13.87
C GLU A 190 2.25 1.63 12.86
N ILE A 191 1.94 2.75 12.23
CA ILE A 191 2.81 3.43 11.26
C ILE A 191 3.80 4.35 12.00
N ASP A 192 3.30 5.12 12.97
CA ASP A 192 4.08 6.04 13.80
C ASP A 192 5.29 5.38 14.48
N LYS A 193 5.13 4.12 14.94
CA LYS A 193 6.18 3.36 15.62
C LYS A 193 7.48 3.25 14.83
N TRP A 194 7.43 3.17 13.50
CA TRP A 194 8.62 2.97 12.65
C TRP A 194 8.88 4.12 11.68
N VAL A 195 7.87 4.89 11.28
CA VAL A 195 8.06 6.07 10.42
C VAL A 195 8.52 7.24 11.27
N LYS A 196 9.82 7.58 11.21
CA LYS A 196 10.40 8.65 12.04
C LYS A 196 10.46 10.01 11.37
N ARG A 197 10.56 10.06 10.04
CA ARG A 197 10.74 11.30 9.29
C ARG A 197 9.83 11.32 8.07
N ILE A 198 8.97 12.31 7.97
CA ILE A 198 7.99 12.41 6.89
C ILE A 198 8.00 13.82 6.32
N VAL A 199 8.02 13.87 4.99
CA VAL A 199 7.80 15.11 4.23
C VAL A 199 6.69 14.93 3.21
N LEU A 200 5.89 15.98 3.05
CA LEU A 200 5.00 16.13 1.91
C LEU A 200 5.74 16.88 0.82
N VAL A 201 5.58 16.43 -0.42
CA VAL A 201 6.08 17.12 -1.60
C VAL A 201 4.97 17.22 -2.65
N SER A 202 5.11 18.16 -3.58
CA SER A 202 4.17 18.29 -4.69
C SER A 202 4.24 17.08 -5.61
N GLU A 203 3.08 16.64 -6.10
CA GLU A 203 3.00 15.64 -7.18
C GLU A 203 3.77 16.07 -8.44
N LYS A 204 3.89 17.39 -8.66
CA LYS A 204 4.66 17.98 -9.77
C LYS A 204 6.14 17.62 -9.77
N LEU A 205 6.70 17.18 -8.65
CA LEU A 205 8.10 16.74 -8.59
C LEU A 205 8.32 15.36 -9.21
N PHE A 206 7.25 14.61 -9.50
CA PHE A 206 7.29 13.26 -10.07
C PHE A 206 6.82 13.18 -11.53
N SER A 207 6.36 14.31 -12.09
CA SER A 207 5.84 14.45 -13.46
C SER A 207 6.82 15.16 -14.39
#